data_AF-A0A352MH68-F1
#
_entry.id   AF-A0A352MH68-F1
#
_cell.length_a   1.000
_cell.length_b   1.000
_cell.length_c   1.000
_cell.angle_alpha   90.00
_cell.angle_beta   90.00
_cell.angle_gamma   90.00
#
_symmetry.space_group_name_H-M   'P 1'
#
loop_
_entity.id
_entity.type
_entity.pdbx_description
1 polymer ?
#
loop_
_entity_poly.entity_id
_entity_poly.type
_entity_poly.pdbx_seq_one_letter_code
_entity_poly.pdbx_strand_id
1 'polypeptide(L)'
;MLHYKELGLVNSRELFRKAITGKYAVPAFNFNNLEQMQAIISACVETKSPVILQVSKGARKYANQTLLQYLAKGAVEYAKELGYAIPIVLHLDHGDSFETCKSCIETGFS
;
A
#
# COMPACT_ATOMS: atom_id res chain seq x y z
N MET A 1 18.51 -2.76 -0.12
CA MET A 1 17.33 -1.89 -0.34
C MET A 1 16.35 -2.68 -1.16
N LEU A 2 15.14 -2.89 -0.64
CA LEU A 2 14.06 -3.56 -1.37
C LEU A 2 13.25 -2.50 -2.11
N HIS A 3 13.25 -2.54 -3.43
CA HIS A 3 12.51 -1.58 -4.23
C HIS A 3 11.03 -1.98 -4.31
N TYR A 4 10.10 -1.03 -4.18
CA TYR A 4 8.66 -1.31 -4.13
C TYR A 4 8.12 -2.13 -5.33
N LYS A 5 8.74 -1.97 -6.50
CA LYS A 5 8.42 -2.76 -7.71
C LYS A 5 8.67 -4.27 -7.53
N GLU A 6 9.62 -4.66 -6.69
CA GLU A 6 9.89 -6.08 -6.38
C GLU A 6 8.75 -6.72 -5.57
N LEU A 7 7.94 -5.89 -4.91
CA LEU A 7 6.70 -6.28 -4.23
C LEU A 7 5.46 -6.16 -5.14
N GLY A 8 5.62 -5.72 -6.39
CA GLY A 8 4.52 -5.48 -7.33
C GLY A 8 3.71 -4.21 -7.05
N LEU A 9 4.19 -3.32 -6.18
CA LEU A 9 3.55 -2.06 -5.85
C LEU A 9 3.78 -1.00 -6.94
N VAL A 10 2.97 0.06 -6.91
CA VAL A 10 3.12 1.24 -7.77
C VAL A 10 3.48 2.48 -6.96
N ASN A 11 4.03 3.52 -7.60
CA ASN A 11 4.36 4.77 -6.92
C ASN A 11 3.17 5.73 -6.91
N SER A 12 2.94 6.38 -5.78
CA SER A 12 1.82 7.31 -5.57
C SER A 12 1.80 8.51 -6.54
N ARG A 13 2.96 8.97 -7.06
CA ARG A 13 3.06 10.13 -7.96
C ARG A 13 2.30 9.93 -9.28
N GLU A 14 2.43 8.76 -9.90
CA GLU A 14 1.69 8.42 -11.14
C GLU A 14 0.19 8.34 -10.85
N LEU A 15 -0.14 7.72 -9.73
CA LEU A 15 -1.50 7.47 -9.31
C LEU A 15 -2.25 8.78 -9.03
N PHE A 16 -1.63 9.74 -8.33
CA PHE A 16 -2.20 11.07 -8.13
C PHE A 16 -2.30 11.88 -9.42
N ARG A 17 -1.31 11.81 -10.32
CA ARG A 17 -1.42 12.50 -11.62
C ARG A 17 -2.63 12.03 -12.42
N LYS A 18 -2.89 10.72 -12.47
CA LYS A 18 -4.09 10.15 -13.09
C LYS A 18 -5.37 10.61 -12.40
N ALA A 19 -5.39 10.58 -11.06
CA ALA A 19 -6.54 11.01 -10.25
C ALA A 19 -6.91 12.49 -10.47
N ILE A 20 -5.92 13.39 -10.45
CA ILE A 20 -6.13 14.83 -10.70
C ILE A 20 -6.66 15.07 -12.11
N THR A 21 -6.06 14.43 -13.12
CA THR A 21 -6.47 14.59 -14.52
C THR A 21 -7.87 14.01 -14.76
N GLY A 22 -8.16 12.86 -14.14
CA GLY A 22 -9.44 12.15 -14.22
C GLY A 22 -10.53 12.70 -13.29
N LYS A 23 -10.22 13.72 -12.47
CA LYS A 23 -11.14 14.35 -11.52
C LYS A 23 -11.78 13.36 -10.53
N TYR A 24 -10.98 12.43 -10.01
CA TYR A 24 -11.41 11.48 -8.98
C TYR A 24 -10.43 11.47 -7.80
N ALA A 25 -10.87 10.91 -6.68
CA ALA A 25 -10.04 10.70 -5.50
C ALA A 25 -9.62 9.22 -5.40
N VAL A 26 -8.50 8.98 -4.73
CA VAL A 26 -8.01 7.61 -4.45
C VAL A 26 -8.16 7.38 -2.95
N PRO A 27 -8.80 6.29 -2.53
CA PRO A 27 -8.92 6.00 -1.11
C PRO A 27 -7.56 5.61 -0.51
N ALA A 28 -7.28 6.18 0.66
CA ALA A 28 -6.17 5.77 1.50
C ALA A 28 -6.73 5.16 2.79
N PHE A 29 -6.50 3.87 2.99
CA PHE A 29 -7.05 3.13 4.12
C PHE A 29 -5.93 2.68 5.04
N ASN A 30 -6.05 3.02 6.33
CA ASN A 30 -5.19 2.42 7.34
C ASN A 30 -5.58 0.95 7.53
N PHE A 31 -4.59 0.10 7.72
CA PHE A 31 -4.80 -1.28 8.17
C PHE A 31 -3.85 -1.61 9.32
N ASN A 32 -4.30 -2.51 10.20
CA ASN A 32 -3.58 -2.91 11.42
C ASN A 32 -3.46 -4.44 11.56
N ASN A 33 -4.18 -5.20 10.73
CA ASN A 33 -4.16 -6.65 10.70
C ASN A 33 -4.47 -7.18 9.29
N LEU A 34 -4.47 -8.51 9.15
CA LEU A 34 -4.69 -9.20 7.88
C LEU A 34 -6.13 -9.01 7.38
N GLU A 35 -7.11 -9.11 8.27
CA GLU A 35 -8.54 -9.06 7.93
C GLU A 35 -8.93 -7.71 7.35
N GLN A 36 -8.40 -6.61 7.90
CA GLN A 36 -8.60 -5.27 7.34
C GLN A 36 -8.00 -5.17 5.93
N MET A 37 -6.78 -5.67 5.73
CA MET A 37 -6.13 -5.66 4.42
C MET A 37 -6.96 -6.47 3.40
N GLN A 38 -7.43 -7.66 3.76
CA GLN A 38 -8.27 -8.48 2.89
C GLN A 38 -9.55 -7.75 2.50
N ALA A 39 -10.26 -7.16 3.47
CA ALA A 39 -11.47 -6.40 3.20
C ALA A 39 -11.24 -5.22 2.23
N ILE A 40 -10.16 -4.47 2.44
CA ILE A 40 -9.78 -3.35 1.58
C ILE A 40 -9.49 -3.82 0.15
N ILE A 41 -8.65 -4.86 0.00
CA ILE A 41 -8.26 -5.37 -1.32
C ILE A 41 -9.47 -5.94 -2.06
N SER A 42 -10.32 -6.74 -1.41
CA SER A 42 -11.52 -7.29 -2.01
C SER A 42 -12.46 -6.21 -2.54
N ALA A 43 -12.74 -5.18 -1.74
CA ALA A 43 -13.60 -4.07 -2.15
C ALA A 43 -13.00 -3.27 -3.31
N CYS A 44 -11.68 -3.04 -3.31
CA CYS A 44 -11.00 -2.30 -4.37
C CYS A 44 -10.95 -3.12 -5.68
N VAL A 45 -10.80 -4.44 -5.60
CA VAL A 45 -10.87 -5.33 -6.77
C VAL A 45 -12.28 -5.32 -7.38
N GLU A 46 -13.31 -5.48 -6.55
CA GLU A 46 -14.71 -5.45 -6.99
C GLU A 46 -15.06 -4.14 -7.72
N THR A 47 -14.58 -3.02 -7.19
CA THR A 47 -14.82 -1.68 -7.75
C THR A 47 -13.81 -1.26 -8.81
N LYS A 48 -12.81 -2.10 -9.11
CA LYS A 48 -11.67 -1.81 -9.99
C LYS A 48 -10.96 -0.48 -9.63
N SER A 49 -10.90 -0.15 -8.35
CA SER A 49 -10.30 1.07 -7.84
C SER A 49 -8.83 0.86 -7.49
N PRO A 50 -7.94 1.82 -7.78
CA PRO A 50 -6.63 1.88 -7.12
C PRO A 50 -6.78 2.11 -5.62
N VAL A 51 -5.77 1.75 -4.84
CA VAL A 51 -5.77 1.92 -3.38
C VAL A 51 -4.40 2.32 -2.83
N ILE A 52 -4.44 3.16 -1.80
CA ILE A 52 -3.30 3.44 -0.94
C ILE A 52 -3.50 2.68 0.38
N LEU A 53 -2.70 1.64 0.62
CA LEU A 53 -2.61 0.98 1.91
C LEU A 53 -1.64 1.77 2.78
N GLN A 54 -2.12 2.38 3.85
CA GLN A 54 -1.30 3.24 4.70
C GLN A 54 -1.10 2.66 6.10
N VAL A 55 0.10 2.81 6.64
CA VAL A 55 0.43 2.36 7.99
C VAL A 55 0.98 3.50 8.83
N SER A 56 0.45 3.61 10.04
CA SER A 56 0.99 4.51 11.05
C SER A 56 2.26 3.93 11.67
N LYS A 57 3.02 4.77 12.38
CA LYS A 57 4.16 4.32 13.21
C LYS A 57 3.77 3.20 14.19
N GLY A 58 2.59 3.30 14.80
CA GLY A 58 2.07 2.30 15.73
C GLY A 58 1.81 0.95 15.05
N ALA A 59 1.12 0.97 13.90
CA ALA A 59 0.84 -0.23 13.11
C ALA A 59 2.14 -0.90 12.61
N ARG A 60 3.12 -0.11 12.17
CA ARG A 60 4.44 -0.60 11.76
C ARG A 60 5.20 -1.29 12.89
N LYS A 61 5.15 -0.72 14.11
CA LYS A 61 5.77 -1.33 15.30
C LYS A 61 5.08 -2.65 15.67
N TYR A 62 3.75 -2.69 15.61
CA TYR A 62 2.96 -3.89 15.90
C TYR A 62 3.23 -5.02 14.89
N ALA A 63 3.13 -4.70 13.59
CA ALA A 63 3.19 -5.70 12.53
C ALA A 63 4.61 -6.25 12.26
N ASN A 64 5.67 -5.60 12.74
CA ASN A 64 7.06 -5.82 12.31
C ASN A 64 7.31 -5.42 10.84
N GLN A 65 8.45 -4.77 10.60
CA GLN A 65 8.81 -4.23 9.29
C GLN A 65 8.97 -5.30 8.20
N THR A 66 9.48 -6.49 8.54
CA THR A 66 9.67 -7.58 7.58
C THR A 66 8.33 -8.18 7.19
N LEU A 67 7.47 -8.49 8.18
CA LEU A 67 6.15 -9.06 7.90
C LEU A 67 5.29 -8.08 7.08
N LEU A 68 5.40 -6.77 7.34
CA LEU A 68 4.70 -5.76 6.57
C LEU A 68 5.03 -5.80 5.07
N GLN A 69 6.29 -6.07 4.70
CA GLN A 69 6.69 -6.22 3.30
C GLN A 69 5.99 -7.41 2.64
N TYR A 70 5.95 -8.54 3.34
CA TYR A 70 5.30 -9.75 2.83
C TYR A 70 3.78 -9.62 2.80
N LEU A 71 3.17 -8.90 3.75
CA LEU A 71 1.76 -8.53 3.69
C LEU A 71 1.46 -7.67 2.47
N ALA A 72 2.30 -6.66 2.17
CA ALA A 72 2.12 -5.82 0.98
C ALA A 72 2.26 -6.61 -0.32
N LYS A 73 3.25 -7.52 -0.42
CA LYS A 73 3.37 -8.46 -1.55
C LYS A 73 2.15 -9.38 -1.65
N GLY A 74 1.70 -9.91 -0.52
CA GLY A 74 0.50 -10.73 -0.42
C GLY A 74 -0.75 -10.00 -0.91
N ALA A 75 -0.91 -8.72 -0.58
CA ALA A 75 -2.02 -7.89 -1.08
C ALA A 75 -2.04 -7.79 -2.60
N VAL A 76 -0.86 -7.64 -3.23
CA VAL A 76 -0.72 -7.59 -4.70
C VAL A 76 -1.07 -8.92 -5.34
N GLU A 77 -0.57 -10.04 -4.80
CA GLU A 77 -0.91 -11.36 -5.33
C GLU A 77 -2.39 -11.70 -5.09
N TYR A 78 -2.92 -11.37 -3.92
CA TYR A 78 -4.34 -11.58 -3.58
C TYR A 78 -5.27 -10.80 -4.53
N ALA A 79 -4.93 -9.56 -4.90
CA ALA A 79 -5.70 -8.82 -5.89
C ALA A 79 -5.75 -9.53 -7.26
N LYS A 80 -4.64 -10.15 -7.69
CA LYS A 80 -4.60 -10.95 -8.92
C LYS A 80 -5.44 -12.22 -8.79
N GLU A 81 -5.36 -12.91 -7.66
CA GLU A 81 -6.17 -14.10 -7.36
C GLU A 81 -7.67 -13.82 -7.39
N LEU A 82 -8.08 -12.63 -6.91
CA LEU A 82 -9.47 -12.17 -7.00
C LEU A 82 -9.89 -11.75 -8.42
N GLY A 83 -8.98 -11.80 -9.41
CA GLY A 83 -9.28 -11.65 -10.83
C GLY A 83 -8.97 -10.26 -11.42
N TYR A 84 -8.43 -9.32 -10.66
CA TYR A 84 -8.06 -8.01 -11.20
C TYR A 84 -6.87 -7.36 -10.48
N ALA A 85 -5.78 -7.13 -11.21
CA ALA A 85 -4.58 -6.47 -10.70
C ALA A 85 -4.80 -4.95 -10.54
N ILE A 86 -5.40 -4.53 -9.42
CA ILE A 86 -5.52 -3.12 -9.06
C ILE A 86 -4.14 -2.50 -8.72
N PRO A 87 -3.93 -1.20 -9.00
CA PRO A 87 -2.73 -0.50 -8.51
C PRO A 87 -2.76 -0.34 -6.99
N ILE A 88 -1.72 -0.82 -6.31
CA ILE A 88 -1.58 -0.76 -4.85
C ILE A 88 -0.32 0.02 -4.47
N VAL A 89 -0.48 0.97 -3.55
CA VAL A 89 0.59 1.77 -2.94
C VAL A 89 0.73 1.38 -1.47
N LEU A 90 1.95 1.25 -0.96
CA LEU A 90 2.23 1.17 0.47
C LEU A 90 2.77 2.50 0.99
N HIS A 91 2.02 3.15 1.89
CA HIS A 91 2.29 4.51 2.36
C HIS A 91 2.61 4.56 3.86
N LEU A 92 3.58 5.40 4.23
CA LEU A 92 3.88 5.73 5.62
C LEU A 92 3.00 6.92 6.02
N ASP A 93 2.01 6.65 6.86
CA ASP A 93 1.13 7.67 7.40
C ASP A 93 1.80 8.40 8.57
N HIS A 94 1.72 9.74 8.57
CA HIS A 94 2.29 10.60 9.60
C HIS A 94 3.76 10.30 9.95
N GLY A 95 4.63 10.17 8.95
CA GLY A 95 6.08 9.99 9.17
C GLY A 95 6.68 11.09 10.03
N ASP A 96 7.24 10.74 11.19
CA ASP A 96 7.62 11.68 12.25
C ASP A 96 9.11 12.07 12.26
N SER A 97 9.91 11.40 11.44
CA SER A 97 11.37 11.50 11.45
C SER A 97 11.94 11.10 10.09
N PHE A 98 13.08 11.69 9.74
CA PHE A 98 13.81 11.35 8.52
C PHE A 98 14.17 9.86 8.48
N GLU A 99 14.59 9.31 9.62
CA GLU A 99 15.00 7.92 9.79
C GLU A 99 13.84 6.96 9.52
N THR A 100 12.63 7.29 9.98
CA THR A 100 11.44 6.47 9.72
C THR A 100 11.07 6.51 8.24
N CYS A 101 11.05 7.70 7.63
CA CYS A 101 10.79 7.84 6.19
C CYS A 101 11.81 7.06 5.35
N LYS A 102 13.10 7.21 5.65
CA LYS A 102 14.19 6.50 4.98
C LYS A 102 14.03 4.98 5.13
N SER A 103 13.77 4.49 6.33
CA SER A 103 13.60 3.06 6.59
C SER A 103 12.41 2.49 5.82
N CYS A 104 11.29 3.21 5.72
CA CYS A 104 10.14 2.82 4.91
C CYS A 104 10.51 2.70 3.42
N ILE A 105 11.20 3.69 2.86
CA ILE A 105 11.70 3.67 1.47
C ILE A 105 12.62 2.47 1.25
N GLU A 106 13.53 2.18 2.19
CA GLU A 106 14.46 1.05 2.10
C GLU A 106 13.77 -0.32 2.16
N THR A 107 12.53 -0.35 2.63
CA THR A 107 11.68 -1.56 2.73
C THR A 107 10.46 -1.53 1.81
N GLY A 108 10.56 -0.84 0.69
CA GLY A 108 9.62 -0.99 -0.41
C GLY A 108 8.32 -0.21 -0.26
N PHE A 109 8.25 0.81 0.60
CA PHE A 109 7.18 1.81 0.53
C PHE A 109 7.31 2.64 -0.76
N SER A 110 6.18 3.16 -1.25
CA SER A 110 6.02 3.53 -2.67
C SER A 110 5.27 4.82 -2.92
#